data_AF-C0QGW5-F1
#
_entry.id   AF-C0QGW5-F1
#
_cell.length_a   1.000
_cell.length_b   1.000
_cell.length_c   1.000
_cell.angle_alpha   90.00
_cell.angle_beta   90.00
_cell.angle_gamma   90.00
#
_symmetry.space_group_name_H-M   'P 1'
#
loop_
_entity.id
_entity.type
_entity.pdbx_description
1 polymer ?
#
loop_
_entity_poly.entity_id
_entity_poly.type
_entity_poly.pdbx_seq_one_letter_code
_entity_poly.pdbx_strand_id
1 'polypeptide(L)'
;MAAEITKNRGIAICAPIAECEKRDRKGMYAKARAGLLKGFTGVDDPYEDPINPELRIDTTNLTPEEAAQEVMLYISQKGFI
;
A
#
# COMPACT_ATOMS: atom_id res chain seq x y z
N MET A 1 1.15 4.42 12.58
CA MET A 1 1.58 5.76 12.17
C MET A 1 1.56 5.84 10.65
N ALA A 2 0.44 6.27 10.07
CA ALA A 2 0.26 6.84 8.72
C ALA A 2 -1.24 6.97 8.38
N ALA A 3 -2.07 7.47 9.31
CA ALA A 3 -3.52 7.61 9.07
C ALA A 3 -3.96 9.04 8.77
N GLU A 4 -3.08 10.05 8.84
CA GLU A 4 -3.49 11.46 8.70
C GLU A 4 -2.83 12.23 7.55
N ILE A 5 -1.91 11.63 6.76
CA ILE A 5 -1.26 12.37 5.66
C ILE A 5 -2.01 12.26 4.31
N THR A 6 -2.93 11.30 4.15
CA THR A 6 -3.46 10.91 2.82
C THR A 6 -4.92 11.25 2.56
N LYS A 7 -5.53 12.19 3.30
CA LYS A 7 -6.91 12.60 2.99
C LYS A 7 -7.05 13.45 1.72
N ASN A 8 -5.98 13.99 1.13
CA ASN A 8 -6.02 14.62 -0.20
C ASN A 8 -4.61 14.74 -0.83
N ARG A 9 -4.41 14.07 -1.98
CA ARG A 9 -3.22 14.08 -2.87
C ARG A 9 -2.02 13.23 -2.42
N GLY A 10 -1.68 12.23 -3.23
CA GLY A 10 -0.59 11.28 -3.03
C GLY A 10 -0.68 10.07 -3.96
N ILE A 11 0.27 9.14 -3.86
CA ILE A 11 0.28 7.88 -4.63
C ILE A 11 -0.22 6.74 -3.73
N ALA A 12 -1.32 6.10 -4.13
CA ALA A 12 -1.90 4.95 -3.43
C ALA A 12 -1.32 3.65 -3.98
N ILE A 13 -0.71 2.85 -3.11
CA ILE A 13 -0.24 1.50 -3.45
C ILE A 13 -1.23 0.50 -2.88
N CYS A 14 -1.84 -0.29 -3.75
CA CYS A 14 -2.91 -1.20 -3.39
C CYS A 14 -2.56 -2.64 -3.76
N ALA A 15 -3.05 -3.57 -2.97
CA ALA A 15 -3.13 -5.00 -3.28
C ALA A 15 -4.17 -5.63 -2.35
N PRO A 16 -4.86 -6.72 -2.76
CA PRO A 16 -5.73 -7.47 -1.86
C PRO A 16 -4.96 -7.93 -0.62
N ILE A 17 -5.61 -7.89 0.55
CA ILE A 17 -5.00 -8.34 1.80
C ILE A 17 -4.51 -9.79 1.72
N ALA A 18 -5.25 -10.65 1.02
CA ALA A 18 -4.87 -12.05 0.82
C ALA A 18 -3.49 -12.19 0.14
N GLU A 19 -3.16 -11.33 -0.82
CA GLU A 19 -1.85 -11.33 -1.48
C GLU A 19 -0.76 -10.73 -0.57
N CYS A 20 -1.11 -9.74 0.25
CA CYS A 20 -0.18 -9.20 1.26
C CYS A 20 0.17 -10.25 2.33
N GLU A 21 -0.83 -10.98 2.83
CA GLU A 21 -0.69 -12.08 3.77
C GLU A 21 0.10 -13.26 3.17
N LYS A 22 -0.15 -13.59 1.91
CA LYS A 22 0.59 -14.63 1.20
C LYS A 22 2.07 -14.29 1.06
N ARG A 23 2.41 -13.01 0.83
CA ARG A 23 3.80 -12.55 0.68
C ARG A 23 4.55 -12.52 2.01
N ASP A 24 3.87 -12.24 3.12
CA ASP A 24 4.35 -12.02 4.52
C ASP A 24 5.86 -12.12 4.78
N ARG A 25 6.66 -11.29 4.09
CA ARG A 25 8.13 -11.41 4.05
C ARG A 25 8.78 -11.24 5.42
N LYS A 26 8.07 -10.62 6.36
CA LYS A 26 8.56 -10.29 7.71
C LYS A 26 7.83 -11.08 8.80
N GLY A 27 6.89 -11.97 8.44
CA GLY A 27 6.09 -12.73 9.41
C GLY A 27 5.15 -11.85 10.25
N MET A 28 4.81 -10.65 9.78
CA MET A 28 4.01 -9.68 10.54
C MET A 28 2.53 -10.04 10.52
N TYR A 29 2.01 -10.48 9.37
CA TYR A 29 0.63 -10.94 9.27
C TYR A 29 0.42 -12.21 10.09
N ALA A 30 1.35 -13.16 10.06
CA ALA A 30 1.30 -14.36 10.90
C ALA A 30 1.26 -14.01 12.41
N LYS A 31 2.09 -13.08 12.86
CA LYS A 31 2.09 -12.61 14.26
C LYS A 31 0.79 -11.89 14.65
N ALA A 32 0.25 -11.07 13.76
CA ALA A 32 -1.03 -10.40 13.97
C ALA A 32 -2.19 -11.41 14.08
N ARG A 33 -2.26 -12.38 13.17
CA ARG A 33 -3.26 -13.48 13.21
C ARG A 33 -3.11 -14.36 14.46
N ALA A 34 -1.90 -14.51 14.98
CA ALA A 34 -1.64 -15.20 16.25
C ALA A 34 -1.97 -14.36 17.51
N GLY A 35 -2.46 -13.11 17.35
CA GLY A 35 -2.78 -12.22 18.46
C GLY A 35 -1.57 -11.62 19.17
N LEU A 36 -0.37 -11.74 18.59
CA LEU A 36 0.88 -11.21 19.15
C LEU A 36 1.10 -9.73 18.80
N LEU A 37 0.39 -9.22 17.79
CA LEU A 37 0.37 -7.80 17.40
C LEU A 37 -1.08 -7.31 17.45
N LYS A 38 -1.30 -6.17 18.09
CA LYS A 38 -2.59 -5.47 18.18
C LYS A 38 -2.57 -4.21 17.33
N GLY A 39 -3.72 -3.80 16.82
CA GLY A 39 -3.86 -2.63 15.94
C GLY A 39 -3.15 -2.83 14.60
N PHE A 40 -3.13 -4.05 14.09
CA PHE A 40 -2.49 -4.38 12.82
C PHE A 40 -3.48 -4.14 11.66
N THR A 41 -3.17 -3.11 10.88
CA THR A 41 -4.01 -2.66 9.76
C THR A 41 -4.25 -3.79 8.74
N GLY A 42 -5.53 -4.00 8.40
CA GLY A 42 -6.01 -5.09 7.56
C GLY A 42 -6.42 -6.35 8.33
N VAL A 43 -5.94 -6.56 9.56
CA VAL A 43 -6.28 -7.74 10.38
C VAL A 43 -7.31 -7.37 11.45
N ASP A 44 -6.94 -6.50 12.38
CA ASP A 44 -7.76 -6.07 13.52
C ASP A 44 -8.02 -4.56 13.57
N ASP A 45 -7.39 -3.80 12.67
CA ASP A 45 -7.63 -2.37 12.45
C ASP A 45 -7.98 -2.13 10.96
N PRO A 46 -9.05 -1.42 10.59
CA PRO A 46 -9.40 -1.21 9.19
C PRO A 46 -8.36 -0.36 8.44
N TYR A 47 -8.17 -0.67 7.16
CA TYR A 47 -7.48 0.22 6.24
C TYR A 47 -8.49 1.18 5.61
N GLU A 48 -8.24 2.48 5.69
CA GLU A 48 -9.01 3.49 4.97
C GLU A 48 -8.34 3.79 3.62
N ASP A 49 -9.00 3.40 2.54
CA ASP A 49 -8.56 3.73 1.18
C ASP A 49 -8.46 5.26 0.98
N PRO A 50 -7.42 5.77 0.30
CA PRO A 50 -7.35 7.18 -0.07
C PRO A 50 -8.54 7.57 -0.96
N ILE A 51 -9.21 8.68 -0.62
CA ILE A 51 -10.43 9.14 -1.32
C ILE A 51 -10.12 9.65 -2.73
N ASN A 52 -9.02 10.40 -2.88
CA ASN A 52 -8.63 11.01 -4.15
C ASN A 52 -7.11 10.98 -4.33
N PRO A 53 -6.51 9.79 -4.56
CA PRO A 53 -5.09 9.69 -4.88
C PRO A 53 -4.83 10.26 -6.28
N GLU A 54 -3.67 10.87 -6.47
CA GLU A 54 -3.27 11.39 -7.79
C GLU A 54 -2.78 10.28 -8.72
N LEU A 55 -2.31 9.17 -8.14
CA LEU A 55 -1.97 7.94 -8.83
C LEU A 55 -2.35 6.74 -7.94
N ARG A 56 -2.97 5.71 -8.51
CA ARG A 56 -3.26 4.44 -7.83
C ARG A 56 -2.55 3.31 -8.58
N ILE A 57 -1.74 2.54 -7.87
CA ILE A 57 -0.96 1.42 -8.42
C ILE A 57 -1.40 0.14 -7.73
N ASP A 58 -1.93 -0.82 -8.49
CA ASP A 58 -2.20 -2.18 -8.01
C ASP A 58 -0.96 -3.05 -8.20
N THR A 59 -0.38 -3.52 -7.10
CA THR A 59 0.87 -4.29 -7.09
C THR A 59 0.65 -5.80 -7.08
N THR A 60 -0.58 -6.27 -7.29
CA THR A 60 -0.91 -7.70 -7.29
C THR A 60 -0.07 -8.48 -8.29
N ASN A 61 0.08 -7.95 -9.50
CA ASN A 61 0.80 -8.58 -10.61
C ASN A 61 2.00 -7.76 -11.10
N LEU A 62 2.48 -6.80 -10.30
CA LEU A 62 3.64 -5.98 -10.64
C LEU A 62 4.84 -6.37 -9.79
N THR A 63 6.00 -6.38 -10.42
CA THR A 63 7.29 -6.32 -9.76
C THR A 63 7.51 -4.95 -9.10
N PRO A 64 8.40 -4.85 -8.10
CA PRO A 64 8.78 -3.57 -7.53
C PRO A 64 9.31 -2.58 -8.58
N GLU A 65 10.07 -3.06 -9.56
CA GLU A 65 10.64 -2.25 -10.64
C GLU A 65 9.55 -1.69 -11.55
N GLU A 66 8.56 -2.49 -11.93
CA GLU A 66 7.41 -2.02 -12.74
C GLU A 66 6.56 -1.00 -11.97
N ALA A 67 6.28 -1.25 -10.68
CA ALA A 67 5.56 -0.29 -9.85
C ALA A 67 6.33 1.02 -9.68
N ALA A 68 7.66 0.97 -9.53
CA ALA A 68 8.51 2.16 -9.47
C ALA A 68 8.50 2.92 -10.81
N GLN A 69 8.47 2.21 -11.93
CA GLN A 69 8.40 2.83 -13.26
C GLN A 69 7.10 3.62 -13.45
N GLU A 70 5.96 3.09 -13.00
CA GLU A 70 4.68 3.80 -13.01
C GLU A 70 4.75 5.13 -12.23
N VAL A 71 5.40 5.12 -11.06
CA VAL A 71 5.65 6.34 -10.28
C VAL A 71 6.52 7.33 -11.05
N MET A 72 7.62 6.86 -11.64
CA MET A 72 8.55 7.71 -12.41
C MET A 72 7.87 8.37 -13.63
N LEU A 73 7.06 7.60 -14.36
CA LEU A 73 6.27 8.09 -15.49
C LEU A 73 5.29 9.19 -15.04
N TYR A 74 4.58 8.97 -13.94
CA TYR A 74 3.67 9.96 -13.39
C TYR A 74 4.40 11.27 -13.00
N ILE A 75 5.55 11.16 -12.32
CA ILE A 75 6.34 12.34 -11.90
C ILE A 75 6.83 13.12 -13.13
N SER A 76 7.29 12.43 -14.17
CA SER A 76 7.75 13.07 -15.43
C SER A 76 6.59 13.75 -16.17
N GLN A 77 5.42 13.12 -16.26
CA GLN A 77 4.23 13.72 -16.90
C GLN A 77 3.74 14.98 -16.20
N LYS A 78 3.97 15.09 -14.89
CA LYS A 78 3.66 16.29 -14.09
C LYS A 78 4.74 17.37 -14.20
N GLY A 79 5.86 17.10 -14.87
CA GLY A 79 6.96 18.04 -15.05
C GLY A 79 7.78 18.29 -13.79
N PHE A 80 7.78 17.35 -12.85
CA PHE A 80 8.64 17.43 -11.66
C PHE A 80 10.07 16.98 -11.94
N ILE A 81 10.28 16.19 -13.00
CA ILE A 81 11.57 15.72 -13.53
C ILE A 81 11.58 15.75 -15.06
#